data_AF-A0A2K3NI73-F1
#
_entry.id   AF-A0A2K3NI73-F1
#
_cell.length_a   1.000
_cell.length_b   1.000
_cell.length_c   1.000
_cell.angle_alpha   90.00
_cell.angle_beta   90.00
_cell.angle_gamma   90.00
#
_symmetry.space_group_name_H-M   'P 1'
#
loop_
_entity.id
_entity.type
_entity.pdbx_description
1 polymer ?
#
loop_
_entity_poly.entity_id
_entity_poly.type
_entity_poly.pdbx_seq_one_letter_code
_entity_poly.pdbx_strand_id
1 'polypeptide(L)'
;MPESNIHRGDDELGGCQNHSFYHNVYGLLMARSTYEGMKLANENKRPFVLTRAGFIGSQRYAATWTGDNLSTWEHLHMSISMVLQLGLSGQPLSGPDIGGFAGNATPRLFGRWMGVGSLFPFCRGHSEYGSTDHEPWSFGEECEEVCRLALKRRYRLIPLIYTLFYFAHTRGTPVANPTFFADPKDPSLRKLENSFLLGPILVYASLIDDDGGGIGGVGSPL
;
A
#
# COMPACT_ATOMS: atom_id res chain seq x y z
N MET A 1 9.50 -14.41 -18.20
CA MET A 1 9.97 -15.80 -18.39
C MET A 1 9.57 -16.26 -19.79
N PRO A 2 10.38 -17.09 -20.47
CA PRO A 2 10.02 -17.62 -21.79
C PRO A 2 8.72 -18.44 -21.73
N GLU A 3 7.90 -18.38 -22.79
CA GLU A 3 6.65 -19.16 -22.86
C GLU A 3 6.90 -20.68 -22.90
N SER A 4 8.05 -21.08 -23.45
CA SER A 4 8.52 -22.46 -23.51
C SER A 4 8.97 -23.03 -22.15
N ASN A 5 8.98 -22.21 -21.09
CA ASN A 5 9.38 -22.68 -19.78
C ASN A 5 8.30 -23.61 -19.20
N ILE A 6 8.70 -24.82 -18.79
CA ILE A 6 7.80 -25.85 -18.27
C ILE A 6 7.83 -25.82 -16.74
N HIS A 7 6.65 -25.77 -16.13
CA HIS A 7 6.45 -25.83 -14.68
C HIS A 7 5.90 -27.19 -14.29
N ARG A 8 6.50 -27.81 -13.27
CA ARG A 8 6.02 -29.06 -12.67
C ARG A 8 5.10 -28.72 -11.49
N GLY A 9 3.89 -28.27 -11.78
CA GLY A 9 2.88 -28.00 -10.76
C GLY A 9 2.27 -29.28 -10.21
N ASP A 10 1.64 -29.19 -9.04
CA ASP A 10 0.84 -30.28 -8.47
C ASP A 10 -0.37 -30.59 -9.38
N ASP A 11 -0.81 -31.86 -9.40
CA ASP A 11 -1.90 -32.29 -10.28
C ASP A 11 -3.20 -31.50 -10.04
N GLU A 12 -3.48 -31.15 -8.78
CA GLU A 12 -4.63 -30.32 -8.38
C GLU A 12 -4.57 -28.88 -8.90
N LEU A 13 -3.39 -28.41 -9.30
CA LEU A 13 -3.15 -27.08 -9.87
C LEU A 13 -2.98 -27.14 -11.40
N GLY A 14 -3.13 -28.31 -12.03
CA GLY A 14 -3.01 -28.51 -13.47
C GLY A 14 -1.80 -29.31 -13.92
N GLY A 15 -0.93 -29.75 -13.00
CA GLY A 15 0.20 -30.63 -13.31
C GLY A 15 1.34 -29.99 -14.10
N CYS A 16 2.02 -30.78 -14.92
CA CYS A 16 3.10 -30.29 -15.79
C CYS A 16 2.54 -29.45 -16.95
N GLN A 17 2.79 -28.13 -16.94
CA GLN A 17 2.29 -27.19 -17.97
C GLN A 17 3.34 -26.14 -18.37
N ASN A 18 3.11 -25.47 -19.50
CA ASN A 18 3.90 -24.32 -19.93
C ASN A 18 3.65 -23.08 -19.07
N HIS A 19 4.56 -22.10 -19.13
CA HIS A 19 4.47 -20.88 -18.34
C HIS A 19 3.20 -20.07 -18.60
N SER A 20 2.67 -20.09 -19.83
CA SER A 20 1.42 -19.40 -20.18
C SER A 20 0.22 -19.86 -19.32
N PHE A 21 0.18 -21.13 -18.94
CA PHE A 21 -0.86 -21.67 -18.04
C PHE A 21 -0.76 -21.07 -16.62
N TYR A 22 0.47 -20.88 -16.13
CA TYR A 22 0.74 -20.43 -14.75
C TYR A 22 1.04 -18.93 -14.62
N HIS A 23 1.18 -18.19 -15.72
CA HIS A 23 1.79 -16.85 -15.73
C HIS A 23 1.21 -15.91 -14.65
N ASN A 24 -0.11 -15.74 -14.64
CA ASN A 24 -0.79 -14.84 -13.72
C ASN A 24 -0.89 -15.38 -12.29
N VAL A 25 -0.91 -16.70 -12.10
CA VAL A 25 -1.01 -17.33 -10.78
C VAL A 25 0.36 -17.59 -10.14
N TYR A 26 1.45 -17.41 -10.87
CA TYR A 26 2.80 -17.69 -10.38
C TYR A 26 3.10 -16.95 -9.07
N GLY A 27 2.80 -15.64 -9.01
CA GLY A 27 3.00 -14.83 -7.81
C GLY A 27 2.12 -15.28 -6.63
N LEU A 28 0.87 -15.67 -6.91
CA LEU A 28 -0.03 -16.24 -5.90
C LEU A 28 0.51 -17.55 -5.33
N LEU A 29 0.92 -18.48 -6.21
CA LEU A 29 1.42 -19.79 -5.80
C LEU A 29 2.73 -19.65 -5.01
N MET A 30 3.64 -18.78 -5.45
CA MET A 30 4.85 -18.46 -4.70
C MET A 30 4.52 -17.93 -3.29
N ALA A 31 3.63 -16.93 -3.19
CA ALA A 31 3.25 -16.35 -1.91
C ALA A 31 2.57 -17.37 -0.98
N ARG A 32 1.72 -18.25 -1.52
CA ARG A 32 1.10 -19.36 -0.79
C ARG A 32 2.15 -20.33 -0.26
N SER A 33 3.06 -20.82 -1.10
CA SER A 33 4.12 -21.74 -0.69
C SER A 33 5.04 -21.13 0.37
N THR A 34 5.38 -19.84 0.25
CA THR A 34 6.14 -19.12 1.28
C THR A 34 5.36 -19.06 2.60
N TYR A 35 4.07 -18.69 2.56
CA TYR A 35 3.23 -18.62 3.75
C TYR A 35 3.11 -19.98 4.46
N GLU A 36 2.82 -21.04 3.71
CA GLU A 36 2.67 -22.40 4.24
C GLU A 36 4.01 -22.92 4.79
N GLY A 37 5.12 -22.67 4.10
CA GLY A 37 6.46 -23.01 4.59
C GLY A 37 6.82 -22.30 5.90
N MET A 38 6.52 -21.00 6.03
CA MET A 38 6.71 -20.27 7.29
C MET A 38 5.85 -20.83 8.43
N LYS A 39 4.60 -21.23 8.13
CA LYS A 39 3.70 -21.83 9.11
C LYS A 39 4.18 -23.21 9.57
N LEU A 40 4.73 -24.02 8.66
CA LEU A 40 5.36 -25.30 8.99
C LEU A 40 6.61 -25.11 9.86
N ALA A 41 7.40 -24.06 9.60
CA ALA A 41 8.59 -23.76 10.39
C ALA A 41 8.27 -23.30 11.82
N ASN A 42 7.14 -22.60 12.03
CA ASN A 42 6.68 -22.21 13.37
C ASN A 42 5.16 -21.96 13.41
N GLU A 43 4.40 -22.95 13.88
CA GLU A 43 2.93 -22.89 13.97
C GLU A 43 2.40 -21.84 14.96
N ASN A 44 3.23 -21.43 15.93
CA ASN A 44 2.85 -20.49 17.00
C ASN A 44 3.00 -19.02 16.57
N LYS A 45 3.52 -18.75 15.37
CA LYS A 45 3.69 -17.39 14.84
C LYS A 45 2.86 -17.21 13.58
N ARG A 46 2.17 -16.07 13.49
CA ARG A 46 1.48 -15.67 12.26
C ARG A 46 2.54 -15.29 11.21
N PRO A 47 2.54 -15.90 10.01
CA PRO A 47 3.45 -15.50 8.94
C PRO A 47 3.16 -14.08 8.44
N PHE A 48 4.22 -13.39 8.02
CA PHE A 48 4.13 -12.16 7.24
C PHE A 48 4.91 -12.36 5.94
N VAL A 49 4.19 -12.34 4.82
CA VAL A 49 4.75 -12.42 3.48
C VAL A 49 4.43 -11.12 2.76
N LEU A 50 5.42 -10.52 2.11
CA LEU A 50 5.24 -9.37 1.22
C LEU A 50 5.53 -9.85 -0.21
N THR A 51 4.55 -9.73 -1.11
CA THR A 51 4.71 -10.10 -2.52
C THR A 51 4.52 -8.89 -3.42
N ARG A 52 5.16 -8.91 -4.59
CA ARG A 52 4.93 -7.92 -5.66
C ARG A 52 3.80 -8.35 -6.58
N ALA A 53 3.90 -9.59 -7.06
CA ALA A 53 2.94 -10.17 -7.98
C ALA A 53 1.91 -11.00 -7.21
N GLY A 54 0.66 -10.89 -7.59
CA GLY A 54 -0.44 -11.63 -7.01
C GLY A 54 -1.57 -11.82 -8.00
N PHE A 55 -2.54 -12.64 -7.61
CA PHE A 55 -3.77 -12.88 -8.32
C PHE A 55 -4.94 -12.88 -7.32
N ILE A 56 -6.18 -13.04 -7.79
CA ILE A 56 -7.31 -13.17 -6.87
C ILE A 56 -7.05 -14.30 -5.87
N GLY A 57 -7.14 -14.00 -4.58
CA GLY A 57 -6.83 -14.93 -3.49
C GLY A 57 -5.47 -14.69 -2.82
N SER A 58 -4.57 -13.89 -3.39
CA SER A 58 -3.26 -13.59 -2.79
C SER A 58 -3.34 -12.96 -1.41
N GLN A 59 -4.40 -12.19 -1.12
CA GLN A 59 -4.65 -11.57 0.18
C GLN A 59 -4.73 -12.57 1.35
N ARG A 60 -4.98 -13.86 1.06
CA ARG A 60 -5.03 -14.92 2.08
C ARG A 60 -3.64 -15.26 2.62
N TYR A 61 -2.59 -14.95 1.86
CA TYR A 61 -1.24 -15.42 2.10
C TYR A 61 -0.23 -14.27 2.27
N ALA A 62 -0.47 -13.10 1.65
CA ALA A 62 0.53 -12.05 1.62
C ALA A 62 -0.05 -10.63 1.59
N ALA A 63 0.71 -9.72 2.19
CA ALA A 63 0.68 -8.29 1.91
C ALA A 63 1.20 -8.01 0.49
N THR A 64 0.85 -6.85 -0.06
CA THR A 64 1.46 -6.35 -1.31
C THR A 64 1.94 -4.91 -1.13
N TRP A 65 2.95 -4.49 -1.90
CA TRP A 65 3.21 -3.07 -2.09
C TRP A 65 2.89 -2.67 -3.54
N THR A 66 2.77 -1.37 -3.82
CA THR A 66 2.35 -0.87 -5.13
C THR A 66 3.45 -0.84 -6.19
N GLY A 67 4.63 -1.40 -5.89
CA GLY A 67 5.76 -1.43 -6.81
C GLY A 67 6.63 -0.17 -6.77
N ASP A 68 7.42 0.00 -7.82
CA ASP A 68 8.57 0.91 -7.92
C ASP A 68 8.10 2.34 -8.27
N ASN A 69 7.50 3.04 -7.30
CA ASN A 69 7.00 4.41 -7.47
C ASN A 69 8.13 5.47 -7.48
N LEU A 70 7.86 6.64 -8.07
CA LEU A 70 8.82 7.75 -8.14
C LEU A 70 8.68 8.69 -6.94
N SER A 71 9.77 9.38 -6.62
CA SER A 71 9.83 10.46 -5.62
C SER A 71 9.20 11.75 -6.16
N THR A 72 7.90 11.73 -6.45
CA THR A 72 7.14 12.90 -6.95
C THR A 72 5.80 13.08 -6.24
N TRP A 73 5.21 14.28 -6.36
CA TRP A 73 3.90 14.60 -5.79
C TRP A 73 2.76 13.86 -6.51
N GLU A 74 2.88 13.61 -7.81
CA GLU A 74 1.93 12.83 -8.59
C GLU A 74 1.88 11.38 -8.10
N HIS A 75 3.05 10.78 -7.81
CA HIS A 75 3.10 9.42 -7.26
C HIS A 75 2.59 9.35 -5.83
N LEU A 76 2.74 10.41 -5.03
CA LEU A 76 2.05 10.54 -3.74
C LEU A 76 0.53 10.53 -3.94
N HIS A 77 0.01 11.34 -4.87
CA HIS A 77 -1.44 11.39 -5.16
C HIS A 77 -1.96 10.03 -5.63
N MET A 78 -1.32 9.43 -6.64
CA MET A 78 -1.72 8.13 -7.19
C MET A 78 -1.73 7.03 -6.14
N SER A 79 -0.83 7.09 -5.14
CA SER A 79 -0.74 6.06 -4.11
C SER A 79 -2.03 5.90 -3.30
N ILE A 80 -2.79 6.98 -3.09
CA ILE A 80 -4.09 6.94 -2.38
C ILE A 80 -5.06 6.07 -3.19
N SER A 81 -5.27 6.42 -4.45
CA SER A 81 -6.15 5.68 -5.35
C SER A 81 -5.72 4.22 -5.53
N MET A 82 -4.42 3.94 -5.62
CA MET A 82 -3.91 2.57 -5.74
C MET A 82 -4.19 1.74 -4.49
N VAL A 83 -3.95 2.28 -3.29
CA VAL A 83 -4.23 1.58 -2.03
C VAL A 83 -5.73 1.32 -1.87
N LEU A 84 -6.57 2.31 -2.19
CA LEU A 84 -8.02 2.17 -2.14
C LEU A 84 -8.55 1.10 -3.11
N GLN A 85 -8.06 1.09 -4.35
CA GLN A 85 -8.47 0.10 -5.35
C GLN A 85 -8.01 -1.31 -4.98
N LEU A 86 -6.81 -1.47 -4.42
CA LEU A 86 -6.35 -2.76 -3.89
C LEU A 86 -7.24 -3.23 -2.74
N GLY A 87 -7.59 -2.32 -1.82
CA GLY A 87 -8.51 -2.60 -0.72
C GLY A 87 -9.88 -3.07 -1.21
N LEU A 88 -10.48 -2.35 -2.16
CA LEU A 88 -11.74 -2.72 -2.80
C LEU A 88 -11.66 -4.05 -3.56
N SER A 89 -10.49 -4.38 -4.11
CA SER A 89 -10.22 -5.66 -4.79
C SER A 89 -9.92 -6.81 -3.81
N GLY A 90 -10.08 -6.57 -2.50
CA GLY A 90 -9.90 -7.58 -1.46
C GLY A 90 -8.46 -7.74 -0.97
N GLN A 91 -7.55 -6.80 -1.26
CA GLN A 91 -6.18 -6.79 -0.76
C GLN A 91 -6.01 -5.67 0.30
N PRO A 92 -6.35 -5.92 1.57
CA PRO A 92 -6.45 -4.88 2.60
C PRO A 92 -5.10 -4.45 3.19
N LEU A 93 -4.05 -5.26 3.02
CA LEU A 93 -2.70 -4.98 3.54
C LEU A 93 -1.80 -4.55 2.38
N SER A 94 -1.97 -3.29 1.98
CA SER A 94 -1.21 -2.67 0.89
C SER A 94 -0.74 -1.25 1.21
N GLY A 95 0.28 -0.82 0.48
CA GLY A 95 0.90 0.49 0.64
C GLY A 95 2.00 0.73 -0.40
N PRO A 96 2.39 1.99 -0.64
CA PRO A 96 3.50 2.36 -1.50
C PRO A 96 4.84 2.32 -0.75
N ASP A 97 5.93 2.56 -1.49
CA ASP A 97 7.19 2.97 -0.86
C ASP A 97 7.13 4.46 -0.54
N ILE A 98 7.06 4.76 0.76
CA ILE A 98 6.88 6.12 1.29
C ILE A 98 8.15 6.92 1.03
N GLY A 99 8.00 8.07 0.36
CA GLY A 99 9.11 8.90 -0.13
C GLY A 99 9.34 8.73 -1.63
N GLY A 100 8.94 7.59 -2.20
CA GLY A 100 9.25 7.18 -3.57
C GLY A 100 10.40 6.19 -3.61
N PHE A 101 10.24 5.09 -4.35
CA PHE A 101 11.30 4.10 -4.56
C PHE A 101 12.43 4.67 -5.42
N ALA A 102 12.10 5.27 -6.56
CA ALA A 102 13.07 5.79 -7.52
C ALA A 102 13.17 7.32 -7.48
N GLY A 103 14.37 7.82 -7.80
CA GLY A 103 14.70 9.25 -7.72
C GLY A 103 14.93 9.76 -6.30
N ASN A 104 14.95 11.09 -6.14
CA ASN A 104 15.31 11.75 -4.89
C ASN A 104 14.19 12.66 -4.40
N ALA A 105 13.65 12.37 -3.22
CA ALA A 105 12.65 13.23 -2.58
C ALA A 105 13.28 14.54 -2.09
N THR A 106 12.51 15.62 -2.07
CA THR A 106 12.85 16.82 -1.28
C THR A 106 12.38 16.64 0.16
N PRO A 107 12.95 17.35 1.15
CA PRO A 107 12.48 17.30 2.53
C PRO A 107 10.96 17.54 2.67
N ARG A 108 10.42 18.50 1.92
CA ARG A 108 8.98 18.83 1.92
C ARG A 108 8.14 17.68 1.38
N LEU A 109 8.56 17.09 0.26
CA LEU A 109 7.88 15.95 -0.34
C LEU A 109 7.92 14.73 0.58
N PHE A 110 9.09 14.40 1.14
CA PHE A 110 9.25 13.27 2.05
C PHE A 110 8.42 13.44 3.33
N GLY A 111 8.43 14.63 3.93
CA GLY A 111 7.58 14.95 5.08
C GLY A 111 6.08 14.79 4.78
N ARG A 112 5.64 15.19 3.58
CA ARG A 112 4.25 14.98 3.15
C ARG A 112 3.92 13.50 2.92
N TRP A 113 4.82 12.77 2.27
CA TRP A 113 4.75 11.32 2.10
C TRP A 113 4.59 10.61 3.44
N MET A 114 5.40 10.96 4.44
CA MET A 114 5.31 10.38 5.78
C MET A 114 4.01 10.76 6.49
N GLY A 115 3.53 11.99 6.32
CA GLY A 115 2.27 12.45 6.89
C GLY A 115 1.06 11.60 6.50
N VAL A 116 0.94 11.23 5.22
CA VAL A 116 -0.18 10.42 4.69
C VAL A 116 0.16 8.93 4.71
N GLY A 117 1.35 8.57 4.24
CA GLY A 117 1.82 7.19 4.11
C GLY A 117 1.88 6.44 5.44
N SER A 118 2.14 7.14 6.55
CA SER A 118 2.06 6.55 7.89
C SER A 118 0.66 6.11 8.30
N LEU A 119 -0.39 6.47 7.55
CA LEU A 119 -1.77 6.06 7.79
C LEU A 119 -2.25 4.98 6.81
N PHE A 120 -1.43 4.57 5.84
CA PHE A 120 -1.75 3.43 4.98
C PHE A 120 -1.66 2.08 5.74
N PRO A 121 -2.39 1.04 5.28
CA PRO A 121 -2.37 -0.27 5.92
C PRO A 121 -0.96 -0.85 6.02
N PHE A 122 -0.21 -0.86 4.92
CA PHE A 122 1.23 -1.15 4.89
C PHE A 122 2.03 0.16 4.84
N CYS A 123 3.01 0.31 5.74
CA CYS A 123 3.76 1.53 5.94
C CYS A 123 5.25 1.22 5.97
N ARG A 124 5.95 1.48 4.85
CA ARG A 124 7.38 1.23 4.66
C ARG A 124 8.02 2.40 3.90
N GLY A 125 9.17 2.88 4.38
CA GLY A 125 10.10 3.66 3.55
C GLY A 125 11.09 2.72 2.88
N HIS A 126 11.31 2.89 1.58
CA HIS A 126 12.21 2.06 0.77
C HIS A 126 12.63 2.83 -0.48
N SER A 127 13.90 2.76 -0.85
CA SER A 127 14.44 3.41 -2.03
C SER A 127 15.37 2.48 -2.83
N GLU A 128 15.62 2.84 -4.08
CA GLU A 128 16.51 2.12 -4.98
C GLU A 128 17.99 2.34 -4.66
N TYR A 129 18.83 1.42 -5.14
CA TYR A 129 20.27 1.61 -5.06
C TYR A 129 20.70 2.85 -5.87
N GLY A 130 21.50 3.71 -5.26
CA GLY A 130 22.03 4.92 -5.90
C GLY A 130 21.17 6.18 -5.73
N SER A 131 20.02 6.09 -5.04
CA SER A 131 19.32 7.27 -4.54
C SER A 131 20.12 7.93 -3.41
N THR A 132 19.73 9.16 -3.07
CA THR A 132 20.05 9.76 -1.77
C THR A 132 19.37 8.98 -0.64
N ASP A 133 19.88 9.16 0.58
CA ASP A 133 19.34 8.55 1.79
C ASP A 133 17.89 8.98 2.02
N HIS A 134 17.00 8.00 2.24
CA HIS A 134 15.54 8.20 2.39
C HIS A 134 15.05 7.87 3.81
N GLU A 135 15.95 7.87 4.80
CA GLU A 135 15.57 7.78 6.20
C GLU A 135 15.12 9.15 6.74
N PRO A 136 14.20 9.18 7.72
CA PRO A 136 13.66 10.45 8.25
C PRO A 136 14.69 11.50 8.69
N TRP A 137 15.83 11.06 9.23
CA TRP A 137 16.90 11.94 9.72
C TRP A 137 17.77 12.52 8.60
N SER A 138 17.67 12.02 7.38
CA SER A 138 18.48 12.45 6.23
C SER A 138 17.98 13.74 5.59
N PHE A 139 16.79 14.21 5.97
CA PHE A 139 16.11 15.38 5.39
C PHE A 139 16.14 16.65 6.27
N GLY A 140 16.96 16.67 7.32
CA GLY A 140 17.08 17.78 8.27
C GLY A 140 16.04 17.76 9.40
N GLU A 141 16.30 18.53 10.46
CA GLU A 141 15.57 18.46 11.74
C GLU A 141 14.06 18.70 11.62
N GLU A 142 13.65 19.62 10.75
CA GLU A 142 12.23 19.93 10.54
C GLU A 142 11.48 18.74 9.94
N CYS A 143 12.02 18.15 8.86
CA CYS A 143 11.43 16.98 8.23
C CYS A 143 11.44 15.79 9.20
N GLU A 144 12.51 15.62 9.97
CA GLU A 144 12.60 14.56 10.97
C GLU A 144 11.51 14.70 12.03
N GLU A 145 11.22 15.91 12.53
CA GLU A 145 10.10 16.15 13.48
C GLU A 145 8.74 15.86 12.84
N VAL A 146 8.52 16.25 11.58
CA VAL A 146 7.29 15.90 10.85
C VAL A 146 7.11 14.38 10.79
N CYS A 147 8.17 13.65 10.45
CA CYS A 147 8.17 12.19 10.39
C CYS A 147 7.92 11.57 11.78
N ARG A 148 8.56 12.11 12.82
CA ARG A 148 8.39 11.69 14.21
C ARG A 148 6.95 11.84 14.68
N LEU A 149 6.31 12.97 14.37
CA LEU A 149 4.90 13.22 14.69
C LEU A 149 3.96 12.30 13.89
N ALA A 150 4.25 12.04 12.62
CA ALA A 150 3.48 11.10 11.80
C ALA A 150 3.54 9.67 12.37
N LEU A 151 4.73 9.19 12.70
CA LEU A 151 4.90 7.86 13.30
C LEU A 151 4.28 7.78 14.71
N LYS A 152 4.45 8.78 15.58
CA LYS A 152 3.77 8.83 16.89
C LYS A 152 2.25 8.73 16.73
N ARG A 153 1.66 9.41 15.74
CA ARG A 153 0.23 9.29 15.42
C ARG A 153 -0.14 7.87 15.01
N ARG A 154 0.60 7.25 14.08
CA ARG A 154 0.38 5.85 13.67
C ARG A 154 0.41 4.90 14.87
N TYR A 155 1.43 5.00 15.73
CA TYR A 155 1.59 4.12 16.89
C TYR A 155 0.47 4.27 17.91
N ARG A 156 -0.08 5.48 18.11
CA ARG A 156 -1.30 5.69 18.91
C ARG A 156 -2.53 5.03 18.29
N LEU A 157 -2.59 4.96 16.95
CA LEU A 157 -3.70 4.38 16.20
C LEU A 157 -3.56 2.87 15.95
N ILE A 158 -2.46 2.21 16.36
CA ILE A 158 -2.27 0.76 16.16
C ILE A 158 -3.47 -0.07 16.66
N PRO A 159 -4.07 0.18 17.84
CA PRO A 159 -5.25 -0.57 18.28
C PRO A 159 -6.43 -0.46 17.31
N LEU A 160 -6.67 0.73 16.76
CA LEU A 160 -7.68 0.95 15.72
C LEU A 160 -7.32 0.22 14.44
N ILE A 161 -6.10 0.42 13.92
CA ILE A 161 -5.62 -0.21 12.67
C ILE A 161 -5.72 -1.74 12.77
N TYR A 162 -5.34 -2.32 13.90
CA TYR A 162 -5.45 -3.77 14.13
C TYR A 162 -6.91 -4.24 14.15
N THR A 163 -7.82 -3.46 14.75
CA THR A 163 -9.26 -3.73 14.72
C THR A 163 -9.82 -3.68 13.30
N LEU A 164 -9.35 -2.74 12.47
CA LEU A 164 -9.73 -2.66 11.06
C LEU A 164 -9.23 -3.88 10.27
N PHE A 165 -8.02 -4.36 10.53
CA PHE A 165 -7.56 -5.63 9.95
C PHE A 165 -8.40 -6.84 10.40
N TYR A 166 -8.90 -6.84 11.64
CA TYR A 166 -9.84 -7.85 12.10
C TYR A 166 -11.16 -7.81 11.31
N PHE A 167 -11.71 -6.62 11.03
CA PHE A 167 -12.89 -6.50 10.17
C PHE A 167 -12.60 -6.86 8.71
N ALA A 168 -11.43 -6.52 8.18
CA ALA A 168 -11.02 -6.97 6.86
C ALA A 168 -10.97 -8.51 6.78
N HIS A 169 -10.42 -9.16 7.80
CA HIS A 169 -10.34 -10.61 7.89
C HIS A 169 -11.70 -11.30 8.03
N THR A 170 -12.60 -10.76 8.85
CA THR A 170 -13.87 -11.42 9.22
C THR A 170 -15.06 -11.01 8.35
N ARG A 171 -15.02 -9.82 7.74
CA ARG A 171 -16.15 -9.22 6.99
C ARG A 171 -15.78 -8.76 5.58
N GLY A 172 -14.49 -8.73 5.23
CA GLY A 172 -14.02 -8.25 3.93
C GLY A 172 -14.05 -6.73 3.75
N THR A 173 -14.28 -5.95 4.81
CA THR A 173 -14.22 -4.49 4.75
C THR A 173 -12.77 -4.02 4.60
N PRO A 174 -12.42 -3.15 3.62
CA PRO A 174 -11.06 -2.63 3.51
C PRO A 174 -10.60 -1.88 4.76
N VAL A 175 -9.28 -1.80 4.97
CA VAL A 175 -8.70 -1.06 6.11
C VAL A 175 -8.70 0.44 5.84
N ALA A 176 -8.20 0.85 4.67
CA ALA A 176 -8.37 2.19 4.13
C ALA A 176 -9.59 2.16 3.19
N ASN A 177 -10.65 2.88 3.56
CA ASN A 177 -11.89 2.91 2.81
C ASN A 177 -11.99 4.18 1.96
N PRO A 178 -12.51 4.11 0.72
CA PRO A 178 -12.82 5.31 -0.05
C PRO A 178 -13.79 6.23 0.69
N THR A 179 -13.67 7.55 0.50
CA THR A 179 -14.49 8.55 1.20
C THR A 179 -16.00 8.36 1.00
N PHE A 180 -16.43 7.83 -0.16
CA PHE A 180 -17.86 7.54 -0.41
C PHE A 180 -18.47 6.49 0.53
N PHE A 181 -17.67 5.77 1.33
CA PHE A 181 -18.19 4.88 2.38
C PHE A 181 -18.86 5.68 3.53
N ALA A 182 -18.56 6.98 3.68
CA ALA A 182 -19.21 7.83 4.68
C ALA A 182 -20.69 8.08 4.34
N ASP A 183 -21.00 8.29 3.07
CA ASP A 183 -22.37 8.38 2.56
C ASP A 183 -22.45 7.83 1.12
N PRO A 184 -22.81 6.54 0.94
CA PRO A 184 -22.92 5.93 -0.39
C PRO A 184 -24.00 6.56 -1.29
N LYS A 185 -24.94 7.34 -0.71
CA LYS A 185 -26.01 8.01 -1.45
C LYS A 185 -25.55 9.30 -2.10
N ASP A 186 -24.46 9.90 -1.63
CA ASP A 186 -23.87 11.07 -2.24
C ASP A 186 -22.87 10.67 -3.34
N PRO A 187 -23.23 10.83 -4.64
CA PRO A 187 -22.32 10.49 -5.73
C PRO A 187 -21.12 11.43 -5.83
N SER A 188 -21.15 12.61 -5.19
CA SER A 188 -20.04 13.56 -5.23
C SER A 188 -18.77 13.00 -4.56
N LEU A 189 -18.94 12.20 -3.50
CA LEU A 189 -17.85 11.59 -2.75
C LEU A 189 -17.03 10.57 -3.57
N ARG A 190 -17.57 10.06 -4.69
CA ARG A 190 -16.86 9.14 -5.58
C ARG A 190 -15.76 9.81 -6.40
N LYS A 191 -15.77 11.15 -6.46
CA LYS A 191 -14.78 11.96 -7.19
C LYS A 191 -13.58 12.37 -6.32
N LEU A 192 -13.60 12.04 -5.03
CA LEU A 192 -12.53 12.41 -4.10
C LEU A 192 -11.37 11.42 -4.21
N GLU A 193 -10.23 11.91 -4.70
CA GLU A 193 -9.01 11.09 -4.93
C GLU A 193 -7.90 11.39 -3.91
N ASN A 194 -8.05 12.46 -3.13
CA ASN A 194 -7.05 12.93 -2.16
C ASN A 194 -7.42 12.64 -0.70
N SER A 195 -8.41 11.78 -0.45
CA SER A 195 -8.87 11.43 0.89
C SER A 195 -9.31 9.99 1.00
N PHE A 196 -9.27 9.47 2.23
CA PHE A 196 -9.81 8.16 2.58
C PHE A 196 -10.21 8.11 4.05
N LEU A 197 -11.00 7.11 4.42
CA LEU A 197 -11.39 6.82 5.79
C LEU A 197 -10.51 5.72 6.37
N LEU A 198 -9.96 5.95 7.55
CA LEU A 198 -9.31 4.94 8.37
C LEU A 198 -10.22 4.66 9.58
N GLY A 199 -11.17 3.75 9.40
CA GLY A 199 -12.27 3.58 10.33
C GLY A 199 -13.10 4.88 10.44
N PRO A 200 -13.25 5.47 11.63
CA PRO A 200 -14.00 6.73 11.80
C PRO A 200 -13.19 7.99 11.44
N ILE A 201 -11.91 7.87 11.07
CA ILE A 201 -11.02 9.02 10.85
C ILE A 201 -10.99 9.35 9.37
N LEU A 202 -11.30 10.61 9.02
CA LEU A 202 -11.03 11.13 7.68
C LEU A 202 -9.55 11.52 7.57
N VAL A 203 -8.86 10.88 6.63
CA VAL A 203 -7.50 11.23 6.22
C VAL A 203 -7.60 12.04 4.94
N TYR A 204 -6.99 13.23 4.94
CA TYR A 204 -6.95 14.13 3.79
C TYR A 204 -5.51 14.49 3.47
N ALA A 205 -5.15 14.41 2.19
CA ALA A 205 -3.84 14.77 1.67
C ALA A 205 -3.94 16.06 0.86
N SER A 206 -3.32 17.14 1.35
CA SER A 206 -3.12 18.34 0.55
C SER A 206 -1.95 18.13 -0.42
N LEU A 207 -2.21 18.28 -1.72
CA LEU A 207 -1.27 17.97 -2.82
C LEU A 207 -0.78 19.23 -3.54
N ILE A 208 -0.52 20.28 -2.77
CA ILE A 208 -0.07 21.58 -3.29
C ILE A 208 1.46 21.57 -3.37
N ASP A 209 2.00 21.71 -4.59
CA ASP A 209 3.43 21.86 -4.83
C ASP A 209 3.95 23.28 -4.46
N ASP A 210 5.23 23.54 -4.70
CA ASP A 210 5.89 24.80 -4.31
C ASP A 210 5.45 26.01 -5.14
N ASP A 211 4.81 25.80 -6.30
CA ASP A 211 4.34 26.87 -7.20
C ASP A 211 2.88 27.27 -6.93
N GLY A 212 2.25 26.69 -5.90
CA GLY A 212 0.82 26.86 -5.64
C GLY A 212 -0.08 26.17 -6.67
N GLY A 213 0.51 25.35 -7.55
CA GLY A 213 -0.18 24.50 -8.49
C GLY A 213 -0.70 23.26 -7.76
N GLY A 214 -1.99 23.23 -7.45
CA GLY A 214 -2.62 21.99 -6.98
C GLY A 214 -2.57 20.93 -8.09
N ILE A 215 -2.01 19.76 -7.80
CA ILE A 215 -2.09 18.61 -8.71
C ILE A 215 -3.51 18.05 -8.60
N GLY A 216 -4.39 18.46 -9.51
CA GLY A 216 -5.78 18.03 -9.57
C GLY A 216 -6.75 19.04 -8.98
N GLY A 217 -7.32 19.86 -9.86
CA GLY A 217 -8.36 20.81 -9.51
C GLY A 217 -9.68 20.13 -9.13
N VAL A 218 -10.10 20.34 -7.89
CA VAL A 218 -11.33 21.09 -7.61
C VAL A 218 -10.96 22.08 -6.53
N GLY A 219 -11.02 23.38 -6.84
CA GLY A 219 -10.84 24.42 -5.82
C GLY A 219 -11.81 24.15 -4.68
N SER A 220 -11.30 24.08 -3.45
CA SER A 220 -12.12 24.08 -2.26
C SER A 220 -12.53 25.52 -1.98
N PRO A 221 -13.83 25.89 -2.03
CA PRO A 221 -14.31 27.09 -1.37
C PRO A 221 -14.90 26.66 -0.03
N LEU A 222 -14.04 26.47 0.97
CA LEU A 222 -14.36 26.57 2.40
C LEU A 222 -13.08 26.94 3.15
#